data_AF-A0A316M6W1-F1
#
_entry.id   AF-A0A316M6W1-F1
#
_cell.length_a   1.000
_cell.length_b   1.000
_cell.length_c   1.000
_cell.angle_alpha   90.00
_cell.angle_beta   90.00
_cell.angle_gamma   90.00
#
_symmetry.space_group_name_H-M   'P 1'
#
loop_
_entity.id
_entity.type
_entity.pdbx_description
1 polymer ?
#
loop_
_entity_poly.entity_id
_entity_poly.type
_entity_poly.pdbx_seq_one_letter_code
_entity_poly.pdbx_strand_id
1 'polypeptide(L)' 'MAKFEGYERRIKQIEACLNEYGFSSLDDCKALCDSKGIDVDAIVKGVQPIAFDNATWAYTLGVAIALKKGV' A
#
# COMPACT_ATOMS: atom_id res chain seq x y z
N MET A 1 -9.16 6.98 3.52
CA MET A 1 -8.69 7.52 2.23
C MET A 1 -7.24 7.90 2.38
N ALA A 2 -6.36 7.00 1.95
CA ALA A 2 -4.95 7.27 1.78
C ALA A 2 -4.73 8.61 1.04
N LYS A 3 -3.98 9.53 1.64
CA LYS A 3 -3.48 10.74 0.99
C LYS A 3 -1.97 10.59 0.83
N PHE A 4 -1.46 10.93 -0.34
CA PHE A 4 -0.03 10.85 -0.64
C PHE A 4 0.34 11.78 -1.80
N GLU A 5 1.63 12.00 -1.98
CA GLU A 5 2.19 12.93 -2.96
C GLU A 5 1.87 12.48 -4.39
N GLY A 6 1.22 13.38 -5.14
CA GLY A 6 0.81 13.11 -6.52
C GLY A 6 -0.41 12.22 -6.65
N TYR A 7 -1.27 12.15 -5.62
CA TYR A 7 -2.51 11.37 -5.60
C TYR A 7 -3.31 11.46 -6.90
N GLU A 8 -3.71 12.67 -7.33
CA GLU A 8 -4.56 12.88 -8.52
C GLU A 8 -3.94 12.30 -9.80
N ARG A 9 -2.61 12.32 -9.89
CA ARG A 9 -1.87 11.81 -11.06
C ARG A 9 -1.76 10.29 -11.07
N ARG A 10 -1.84 9.64 -9.91
CA ARG A 10 -1.56 8.20 -9.73
C ARG A 10 -2.79 7.37 -9.40
N ILE A 11 -3.84 7.98 -8.87
CA ILE A 11 -5.00 7.25 -8.32
C ILE A 11 -5.67 6.35 -9.36
N LYS A 12 -5.82 6.79 -10.61
CA LYS A 12 -6.42 5.97 -11.68
C LYS A 12 -5.67 4.66 -11.94
N GLN A 13 -4.33 4.69 -11.88
CA GLN A 13 -3.50 3.49 -12.07
C GLN A 13 -3.57 2.58 -10.84
N ILE A 14 -3.62 3.18 -9.66
CA ILE A 14 -3.72 2.47 -8.38
C ILE A 14 -5.10 1.78 -8.28
N GLU A 15 -6.19 2.47 -8.58
CA GLU A 15 -7.55 1.91 -8.62
C GLU A 15 -7.66 0.75 -9.60
N ALA A 16 -7.04 0.85 -10.79
CA ALA A 16 -7.00 -0.25 -11.74
C ALA A 16 -6.29 -1.48 -11.17
N CYS A 17 -5.14 -1.29 -10.50
CA CYS A 17 -4.39 -2.36 -9.85
C CYS A 17 -5.15 -2.95 -8.65
N LEU A 18 -5.76 -2.12 -7.82
CA LEU A 18 -6.61 -2.55 -6.70
C LEU A 18 -7.74 -3.47 -7.20
N ASN A 19 -8.42 -3.07 -8.26
CA ASN A 19 -9.49 -3.85 -8.87
C ASN A 19 -8.99 -5.19 -9.45
N GLU A 20 -7.84 -5.19 -10.15
CA GLU A 20 -7.21 -6.42 -10.68
C GLU A 20 -6.98 -7.44 -9.56
N TYR A 21 -6.53 -6.98 -8.40
CA TYR A 21 -6.27 -7.80 -7.23
C TYR A 21 -7.44 -7.84 -6.24
N GLY A 22 -8.64 -7.40 -6.61
CA GLY A 22 -9.85 -7.46 -5.78
C GLY A 22 -9.72 -6.80 -4.40
N PHE A 23 -9.10 -5.61 -4.35
CA PHE A 23 -9.10 -4.70 -3.22
C PHE A 23 -9.99 -3.49 -3.54
N SER A 24 -10.75 -2.99 -2.55
CA SER A 24 -11.61 -1.82 -2.76
C SER A 24 -10.85 -0.51 -2.52
N SER A 25 -9.79 -0.54 -1.72
CA SER A 25 -8.99 0.63 -1.37
C SER A 25 -7.59 0.28 -0.86
N LEU A 26 -6.69 1.27 -0.82
CA LEU A 26 -5.39 1.13 -0.16
C LEU A 26 -5.52 0.89 1.35
N ASP A 27 -6.59 1.40 1.98
CA ASP A 27 -6.88 1.16 3.39
C ASP A 27 -7.17 -0.33 3.65
N ASP A 28 -7.83 -1.03 2.71
CA ASP A 28 -8.02 -2.49 2.79
C ASP A 28 -6.70 -3.26 2.66
N CYS A 29 -5.80 -2.80 1.78
CA CYS A 29 -4.46 -3.37 1.66
C CYS A 29 -3.68 -3.23 2.98
N LYS A 30 -3.77 -2.07 3.63
CA LYS A 30 -3.15 -1.83 4.94
C LYS A 30 -3.75 -2.76 5.99
N ALA A 31 -5.08 -2.85 6.08
CA ALA A 31 -5.75 -3.74 7.03
C ALA A 31 -5.33 -5.21 6.85
N LEU A 32 -5.15 -5.67 5.60
CA LEU A 32 -4.63 -7.01 5.33
C LEU A 32 -3.19 -7.18 5.84
N CYS A 33 -2.29 -6.21 5.58
CA CYS A 33 -0.92 -6.26 6.08
C CYS A 33 -0.87 -6.26 7.62
N ASP A 34 -1.65 -5.38 8.25
CA ASP A 34 -1.75 -5.27 9.71
C ASP A 34 -2.29 -6.57 10.34
N SER A 35 -3.28 -7.23 9.69
CA SER A 35 -3.81 -8.53 10.14
C SER A 35 -2.77 -9.65 10.14
N LYS A 36 -1.68 -9.48 9.39
CA LYS A 36 -0.52 -10.39 9.34
C LYS A 36 0.64 -9.91 10.21
N GLY A 37 0.48 -8.81 10.95
CA GLY A 37 1.51 -8.22 11.79
C GLY A 37 2.60 -7.49 10.99
N ILE A 38 2.33 -7.07 9.75
CA ILE A 38 3.28 -6.37 8.90
C ILE A 38 3.00 -4.87 8.91
N ASP A 39 3.69 -4.14 9.78
CA ASP A 39 3.62 -2.68 9.82
C ASP A 39 4.53 -2.08 8.74
N VAL A 40 3.98 -1.91 7.54
CA VAL A 40 4.72 -1.40 6.37
C VAL A 40 5.22 0.02 6.59
N ASP A 41 4.48 0.88 7.29
CA ASP A 41 4.91 2.28 7.51
C ASP A 41 6.13 2.32 8.43
N ALA A 42 6.11 1.58 9.53
CA ALA A 42 7.25 1.46 10.42
C ALA A 42 8.48 0.85 9.73
N ILE A 43 8.28 -0.15 8.86
CA ILE A 43 9.39 -0.76 8.10
C ILE A 43 9.99 0.26 7.12
N VAL A 44 9.17 0.92 6.31
CA VAL A 44 9.64 1.88 5.30
C VAL A 44 10.34 3.07 5.96
N LYS A 45 9.74 3.67 6.98
CA LYS A 45 10.31 4.81 7.72
C LYS A 45 11.47 4.39 8.63
N GLY A 46 11.51 3.14 9.08
CA GLY A 46 12.66 2.57 9.79
C GLY A 46 13.90 2.46 8.89
N VAL A 47 13.71 2.17 7.60
CA VAL A 47 14.80 2.14 6.60
C VAL A 47 15.20 3.55 6.17
N GLN A 48 14.21 4.40 5.85
CA GLN A 48 14.43 5.78 5.43
C GLN A 48 13.42 6.71 6.11
N PRO A 49 13.79 7.38 7.23
CA PRO A 49 12.87 8.21 7.99
C PRO A 49 12.28 9.39 7.22
N ILE A 50 12.97 9.86 6.17
CA ILE A 50 12.51 10.95 5.29
C ILE A 50 11.72 10.44 4.07
N ALA A 51 11.32 9.16 4.04
CA ALA A 51 10.49 8.62 2.97
C ALA A 51 9.10 9.25 2.99
N PHE A 52 8.62 9.61 1.81
CA PHE A 52 7.27 10.12 1.60
C PHE A 52 6.22 9.03 1.79
N ASP A 53 4.99 9.42 2.13
CA ASP A 53 3.91 8.47 2.36
C ASP A 53 3.55 7.69 1.10
N ASN A 54 3.80 8.24 -0.09
CA ASN A 54 3.63 7.49 -1.35
C ASN A 54 4.47 6.21 -1.40
N ALA A 55 5.64 6.17 -0.77
CA ALA A 55 6.49 4.99 -0.68
C ALA A 55 5.85 3.96 0.24
N THR A 56 5.40 4.37 1.43
CA THR A 56 4.64 3.51 2.35
C THR A 56 3.44 2.88 1.65
N TRP A 57 2.65 3.65 0.90
CA TRP A 57 1.47 3.12 0.20
C TRP A 57 1.83 2.19 -0.96
N ALA A 58 2.90 2.48 -1.70
CA ALA A 58 3.38 1.60 -2.75
C ALA A 58 3.81 0.23 -2.19
N TYR A 59 4.58 0.22 -1.09
CA TYR A 59 4.97 -1.02 -0.43
C TYR A 59 3.76 -1.72 0.22
N THR A 60 2.80 -0.99 0.78
CA THR A 60 1.57 -1.56 1.35
C THR A 60 0.78 -2.33 0.30
N LEU A 61 0.57 -1.72 -0.87
CA LEU A 61 -0.10 -2.38 -1.98
C LEU A 61 0.68 -3.61 -2.47
N GLY A 62 2.01 -3.49 -2.64
CA GLY A 62 2.87 -4.59 -3.08
C GLY A 62 2.81 -5.79 -2.14
N VAL A 63 2.91 -5.56 -0.82
CA VAL A 63 2.80 -6.61 0.20
C VAL A 63 1.41 -7.24 0.18
N ALA A 64 0.34 -6.44 0.13
CA ALA A 64 -1.02 -6.98 0.05
C ALA A 64 -1.24 -7.87 -1.18
N ILE A 65 -0.68 -7.50 -2.34
CA ILE A 65 -0.70 -8.32 -3.55
C ILE A 65 0.08 -9.62 -3.35
N ALA A 66 1.26 -9.57 -2.74
CA ALA A 66 2.08 -10.77 -2.45
C ALA A 66 1.33 -11.73 -1.52
N LEU A 67 0.75 -11.21 -0.43
CA LEU A 67 -0.08 -11.97 0.51
C LEU A 67 -1.27 -12.64 -0.20
N LYS A 68 -1.92 -11.95 -1.14
CA LYS A 68 -3.03 -12.51 -1.92
C LYS A 68 -2.58 -13.60 -2.90
N LYS A 69 -1.36 -13.49 -3.42
CA LYS A 69 -0.72 -14.50 -4.28
C LYS A 69 -0.12 -15.67 -3.50
N GLY A 70 0.00 -15.57 -2.18
CA GLY A 70 0.61 -16.59 -1.33
C GLY A 70 2.13 -16.67 -1.46
N VAL A 71 2.78 -15.53 -1.73
CA VAL A 71 4.25 -15.37 -1.79
C VAL A 71 4.77 -14.78 -0.48
#